data_AF-A0A660S495-F1
#
_entry.id   AF-A0A660S495-F1
#
_cell.length_a   1.000
_cell.length_b   1.000
_cell.length_c   1.000
_cell.angle_alpha   90.00
_cell.angle_beta   90.00
_cell.angle_gamma   90.00
#
_symmetry.space_group_name_H-M   'P 1'
#
loop_
_entity.id
_entity.type
_entity.pdbx_description
1 polymer ?
#
loop_
_entity_poly.entity_id
_entity_poly.type
_entity_poly.pdbx_seq_one_letter_code
_entity_poly.pdbx_strand_id
1 'polypeptide(L)'
;MSMVFNYYAFGTSNIDDVLYNLKDKLSENGWTIDYDKISSEGKLAFHVTDTQCYYTIYKAPNYQNLSENYDHYHPYKVDANTGVDTGTWYSPTLSYQGSADASYFVVTNSYCIVNSQFCVLILEGYTYHQPDYSHCVFYMFGQLEIPNENQQGNFLWVVPSYSNHYPGGNVFFGCAPSNQLKVYYKDTSCCPETIEPDSGNYNNSYKTFYGLHYRYIFYNEDNYGNPDQSYSCYDVTNKLPGLPAQPYQFGRLYLRTLIVYHKYEQDSVTYIQPIAETPFYLCKYKGIEWYNKTLTYNTRKFKIYPLVVADFANEFGIAFEVGNL
;
A
#
# COMPACT_ATOMS: atom_id res chain seq x y z
N MET A 1 -2.66 17.78 11.13
CA MET A 1 -2.95 18.64 9.95
C MET A 1 -4.11 18.01 9.14
N SER A 2 -4.74 18.69 8.18
CA SER A 2 -5.88 18.10 7.43
C SER A 2 -5.37 17.10 6.38
N MET A 3 -5.70 15.81 6.49
CA MET A 3 -5.32 14.72 5.56
C MET A 3 -6.10 14.75 4.23
N VAL A 4 -6.27 15.94 3.68
CA VAL A 4 -7.02 16.16 2.44
C VAL A 4 -6.04 16.07 1.28
N PHE A 5 -6.36 15.24 0.30
CA PHE A 5 -5.53 15.00 -0.87
C PHE A 5 -6.04 15.74 -2.11
N ASN A 6 -5.11 16.04 -3.01
CA ASN A 6 -5.40 16.36 -4.40
C ASN A 6 -5.46 15.06 -5.21
N TYR A 7 -6.46 14.93 -6.08
CA TYR A 7 -6.62 13.78 -6.96
C TYR A 7 -6.33 14.18 -8.40
N TYR A 8 -5.56 13.35 -9.09
CA TYR A 8 -5.21 13.52 -10.49
C TYR A 8 -5.45 12.22 -11.24
N ALA A 9 -6.18 12.29 -12.35
CA ALA A 9 -6.19 11.22 -13.35
C ALA A 9 -5.13 11.56 -14.41
N PHE A 10 -4.19 10.65 -14.64
CA PHE A 10 -3.10 10.90 -15.59
C PHE A 10 -3.54 10.69 -17.05
N GLY A 11 -4.60 9.91 -17.30
CA GLY A 11 -5.13 9.70 -18.65
C GLY A 11 -4.16 8.95 -19.58
N THR A 12 -3.22 8.18 -19.01
CA THR A 12 -2.26 7.37 -19.75
C THR A 12 -2.04 6.02 -19.05
N SER A 13 -1.74 4.99 -19.83
CA SER A 13 -1.27 3.69 -19.36
C SER A 13 0.21 3.45 -19.69
N ASN A 14 0.87 4.40 -20.37
CA ASN A 14 2.28 4.31 -20.69
C ASN A 14 3.12 4.55 -19.42
N ILE A 15 4.00 3.60 -19.11
CA ILE A 15 4.77 3.56 -17.86
C ILE A 15 5.73 4.75 -17.71
N ASP A 16 6.24 5.28 -18.81
CA ASP A 16 7.16 6.42 -18.82
C ASP A 16 6.38 7.69 -18.53
N ASP A 17 5.26 7.88 -19.23
CA ASP A 17 4.37 9.03 -19.06
C ASP A 17 3.79 9.06 -17.64
N VAL A 18 3.45 7.91 -17.07
CA VAL A 18 3.00 7.79 -15.68
C VAL A 18 4.05 8.27 -14.69
N LEU A 19 5.34 7.93 -14.86
CA LEU A 19 6.41 8.41 -13.99
C LEU A 19 6.65 9.92 -14.15
N TYR A 20 6.59 10.44 -15.38
CA TYR A 20 6.69 11.87 -15.63
C TYR A 20 5.55 12.64 -14.95
N ASN A 21 4.32 12.16 -15.11
CA ASN A 21 3.16 12.75 -14.45
C ASN A 21 3.26 12.64 -12.92
N LEU A 22 3.77 11.53 -12.37
CA LEU A 22 4.00 11.39 -10.94
C LEU A 22 5.01 12.43 -10.43
N LYS A 23 6.15 12.59 -11.11
CA LYS A 23 7.16 13.61 -10.77
C LYS A 23 6.54 15.02 -10.72
N ASP A 24 5.78 15.37 -11.75
CA ASP A 24 5.14 16.68 -11.84
C ASP A 24 4.16 16.89 -10.68
N LYS A 25 3.34 15.88 -10.35
CA LYS A 25 2.37 15.99 -9.25
C LYS A 25 2.99 15.96 -7.87
N LEU A 26 4.09 15.24 -7.66
CA LEU A 26 4.88 15.34 -6.43
C LEU A 26 5.41 16.77 -6.25
N SER A 27 6.02 17.34 -7.29
CA SER A 27 6.59 18.70 -7.26
C SER A 27 5.51 19.77 -7.02
N GLU A 28 4.38 19.69 -7.73
CA GLU A 28 3.23 20.60 -7.56
C GLU A 28 2.66 20.55 -6.13
N ASN A 29 2.84 19.43 -5.42
CA ASN A 29 2.33 19.23 -4.07
C ASN A 29 3.39 19.42 -2.99
N GLY A 30 4.55 19.99 -3.32
CA GLY A 30 5.56 20.40 -2.33
C GLY A 30 6.54 19.31 -1.92
N TRP A 31 6.69 18.25 -2.72
CA TRP A 31 7.78 17.29 -2.57
C TRP A 31 9.04 17.79 -3.27
N THR A 32 10.20 17.35 -2.79
CA THR A 32 11.48 17.66 -3.41
C THR A 32 11.93 16.51 -4.30
N ILE A 33 12.29 16.82 -5.55
CA ILE A 33 12.85 15.86 -6.51
C ILE A 33 14.37 15.90 -6.43
N ASP A 34 14.98 14.82 -5.96
CA ASP A 34 16.43 14.72 -5.77
C ASP A 34 17.14 14.27 -7.04
N TYR A 35 16.47 13.44 -7.85
CA TYR A 35 17.06 12.83 -9.03
C TYR A 35 16.00 12.46 -10.06
N ASP A 36 16.17 12.94 -11.30
CA ASP A 36 15.31 12.63 -12.46
C ASP A 36 16.14 12.09 -13.62
N LYS A 37 16.06 10.78 -13.84
CA LYS A 37 16.60 10.08 -15.02
C LYS A 37 15.57 9.11 -15.58
N ILE A 38 14.30 9.54 -15.66
CA ILE A 38 13.21 8.69 -16.14
C ILE A 38 13.46 8.22 -17.58
N SER A 39 13.94 9.09 -18.48
CA SER A 39 14.16 8.75 -19.90
C SER A 39 15.34 7.82 -20.13
N SER A 40 16.42 7.94 -19.35
CA SER A 40 17.65 7.16 -19.57
C SER A 40 17.76 5.92 -18.68
N GLU A 41 17.21 5.97 -17.47
CA GLU A 41 17.36 4.92 -16.45
C GLU A 41 16.01 4.45 -15.89
N GLY A 42 14.90 5.08 -16.26
CA GLY A 42 13.59 4.76 -15.70
C GLY A 42 13.47 5.05 -14.20
N LYS A 43 14.29 5.98 -13.66
CA LYS A 43 14.47 6.20 -12.23
C LYS A 43 14.13 7.63 -11.79
N LEU A 44 13.44 7.74 -10.65
CA LEU A 44 13.07 8.98 -9.99
C LEU A 44 13.30 8.83 -8.47
N ALA A 45 14.08 9.73 -7.87
CA ALA A 45 14.26 9.80 -6.42
C ALA A 45 13.74 11.14 -5.89
N PHE A 46 13.07 11.09 -4.74
CA PHE A 46 12.36 12.22 -4.15
C PHE A 46 12.16 12.03 -2.65
N HIS A 47 11.87 13.11 -1.95
CA HIS A 47 11.55 13.09 -0.53
C HIS A 47 10.48 14.12 -0.16
N VAL A 48 9.87 13.90 1.01
CA VAL A 48 9.01 14.91 1.64
C VAL A 48 9.91 16.05 2.12
N THR A 49 9.66 17.27 1.64
CA THR A 49 10.52 18.45 1.88
C THR A 49 10.73 18.71 3.38
N ASP A 50 11.98 18.99 3.77
CA ASP A 50 12.43 19.21 5.16
C ASP A 50 12.34 17.97 6.07
N THR A 51 12.37 16.78 5.48
CA THR A 51 12.25 15.51 6.23
C THR A 51 13.29 14.50 5.76
N GLN A 52 13.40 13.40 6.52
CA GLN A 52 14.23 12.26 6.17
C GLN A 52 13.42 11.13 5.51
N CYS A 53 12.27 11.43 4.90
CA CYS A 53 11.43 10.43 4.22
C CYS A 53 11.77 10.39 2.73
N TYR A 54 12.78 9.57 2.38
CA TYR A 54 13.28 9.38 1.02
C TYR A 54 12.67 8.16 0.35
N TYR A 55 12.40 8.32 -0.94
CA TYR A 55 11.88 7.28 -1.81
C TYR A 55 12.61 7.27 -3.14
N THR A 56 12.72 6.09 -3.73
CA THR A 56 13.16 5.92 -5.11
C THR A 56 12.18 5.01 -5.81
N ILE A 57 11.52 5.52 -6.85
CA ILE A 57 10.71 4.72 -7.76
C ILE A 57 11.46 4.51 -9.07
N TYR A 58 11.43 3.29 -9.58
CA TYR A 58 12.04 2.99 -10.87
C TYR A 58 11.25 1.90 -11.60
N LYS A 59 11.33 1.93 -12.93
CA LYS A 59 10.75 0.88 -13.77
C LYS A 59 11.34 -0.46 -13.37
N ALA A 60 10.49 -1.47 -13.22
CA ALA A 60 10.96 -2.81 -12.93
C ALA A 60 11.71 -3.34 -14.17
N PRO A 61 12.97 -3.81 -14.00
CA PRO A 61 13.85 -4.14 -15.13
C PRO A 61 13.33 -5.32 -15.96
N ASN A 62 12.55 -6.19 -15.34
CA ASN A 62 12.04 -7.43 -15.94
C ASN A 62 10.54 -7.40 -16.18
N TYR A 63 9.91 -6.22 -16.07
CA TYR A 63 8.47 -6.09 -16.29
C TYR A 63 8.06 -6.71 -17.63
N GLN A 64 7.06 -7.59 -17.61
CA GLN A 64 6.58 -8.41 -18.74
C GLN A 64 7.55 -9.50 -19.26
N ASN A 65 8.74 -9.67 -18.67
CA ASN A 65 9.63 -10.77 -18.98
C ASN A 65 9.25 -12.03 -18.19
N LEU A 66 8.33 -12.81 -18.75
CA LEU A 66 7.80 -14.05 -18.15
C LEU A 66 8.85 -15.18 -18.02
N SER A 67 10.06 -15.01 -18.57
CA SER A 67 11.12 -16.02 -18.47
C SER A 67 11.96 -15.91 -17.19
N GLU A 68 11.80 -14.84 -16.42
CA GLU A 68 12.55 -14.58 -15.19
C GLU A 68 11.71 -14.82 -13.94
N ASN A 69 12.34 -15.13 -12.81
CA ASN A 69 11.63 -15.56 -11.60
C ASN A 69 11.19 -14.40 -10.68
N TYR A 70 11.52 -13.16 -11.04
CA TYR A 70 11.39 -11.98 -10.18
C TYR A 70 11.10 -10.73 -10.99
N ASP A 71 10.36 -9.82 -10.37
CA ASP A 71 10.16 -8.44 -10.82
C ASP A 71 9.52 -8.28 -12.20
N HIS A 72 8.75 -9.30 -12.61
CA HIS A 72 8.04 -9.30 -13.88
C HIS A 72 6.64 -8.69 -13.80
N TYR A 73 6.03 -8.64 -12.61
CA TYR A 73 4.61 -8.34 -12.49
C TYR A 73 4.31 -6.84 -12.40
N HIS A 74 4.93 -6.17 -11.43
CA HIS A 74 4.75 -4.75 -11.21
C HIS A 74 5.53 -3.95 -12.27
N PRO A 75 4.96 -2.87 -12.84
CA PRO A 75 5.71 -1.99 -13.73
C PRO A 75 6.78 -1.17 -13.01
N TYR A 76 6.66 -1.01 -11.68
CA TYR A 76 7.59 -0.24 -10.86
C TYR A 76 8.05 -1.01 -9.64
N LYS A 77 9.27 -0.68 -9.20
CA LYS A 77 9.77 -0.93 -7.86
C LYS A 77 9.84 0.40 -7.11
N VAL A 78 9.65 0.34 -5.80
CA VAL A 78 9.79 1.49 -4.92
C VAL A 78 10.62 1.07 -3.71
N ASP A 79 11.68 1.84 -3.45
CA ASP A 79 12.48 1.70 -2.26
C ASP A 79 12.20 2.89 -1.33
N ALA A 80 12.18 2.66 -0.02
CA ALA A 80 12.08 3.71 1.00
C ALA A 80 13.20 3.57 2.02
N ASN A 81 13.75 4.68 2.52
CA ASN A 81 14.76 4.57 3.57
C ASN A 81 14.14 4.06 4.89
N THR A 82 14.89 3.20 5.58
CA THR A 82 14.55 2.63 6.90
C THR A 82 15.58 2.99 7.97
N GLY A 83 16.24 4.13 7.77
CA GLY A 83 17.30 4.65 8.61
C GLY A 83 17.65 6.07 8.18
N VAL A 84 18.42 6.76 9.01
CA VAL A 84 18.97 8.10 8.69
C VAL A 84 20.16 8.01 7.72
N ASP A 85 20.83 6.85 7.67
CA ASP A 85 22.02 6.62 6.85
C ASP A 85 21.70 6.06 5.45
N THR A 86 22.57 6.33 4.48
CA THR A 86 22.39 6.00 3.05
C THR A 86 22.43 4.50 2.70
N GLY A 87 22.49 3.61 3.68
CA GLY A 87 22.58 2.15 3.47
C GLY A 87 21.34 1.35 3.90
N THR A 88 20.35 1.97 4.53
CA THR A 88 19.17 1.28 5.08
C THR A 88 17.95 1.57 4.22
N TRP A 89 17.59 0.63 3.36
CA TRP A 89 16.44 0.74 2.45
C TRP A 89 15.54 -0.48 2.60
N TYR A 90 14.24 -0.24 2.55
CA TYR A 90 13.22 -1.27 2.40
C TYR A 90 12.75 -1.32 0.95
N SER A 91 12.91 -2.49 0.37
CA SER A 91 12.48 -2.85 -0.98
C SER A 91 11.49 -4.01 -0.87
N PRO A 92 10.17 -3.77 -0.95
CA PRO A 92 9.19 -4.85 -0.88
C PRO A 92 9.40 -5.83 -2.03
N THR A 93 9.28 -7.13 -1.76
CA THR A 93 9.25 -8.14 -2.83
C THR A 93 7.89 -8.06 -3.53
N LEU A 94 7.89 -7.54 -4.75
CA LEU A 94 6.64 -7.27 -5.47
C LEU A 94 6.19 -8.45 -6.34
N SER A 95 7.08 -9.35 -6.74
CA SER A 95 6.73 -10.60 -7.40
C SER A 95 7.81 -11.65 -7.18
N TYR A 96 7.38 -12.90 -7.08
CA TYR A 96 8.24 -14.08 -6.92
C TYR A 96 7.49 -15.26 -7.50
N GLN A 97 7.61 -15.52 -8.80
CA GLN A 97 6.94 -16.62 -9.48
C GLN A 97 7.92 -17.29 -10.43
N GLY A 98 7.88 -18.62 -10.51
CA GLY A 98 8.65 -19.35 -11.51
C GLY A 98 8.09 -19.10 -12.91
N SER A 99 8.92 -19.24 -13.94
CA SER A 99 8.54 -18.97 -15.34
C SER A 99 7.29 -19.72 -15.86
N ALA A 100 6.89 -20.83 -15.23
CA ALA A 100 5.71 -21.59 -15.64
C ALA A 100 4.37 -20.93 -15.25
N ASP A 101 4.36 -20.09 -14.21
CA ASP A 101 3.15 -19.43 -13.68
C ASP A 101 3.29 -17.89 -13.72
N ALA A 102 4.34 -17.37 -14.36
CA ALA A 102 4.65 -15.96 -14.39
C ALA A 102 3.58 -15.15 -15.13
N SER A 103 3.23 -13.99 -14.57
CA SER A 103 2.32 -13.03 -15.18
C SER A 103 2.79 -11.58 -15.03
N TYR A 104 2.05 -10.66 -15.63
CA TYR A 104 2.26 -9.22 -15.46
C TYR A 104 0.99 -8.41 -15.43
N PHE A 105 1.06 -7.25 -14.76
CA PHE A 105 -0.06 -6.33 -14.64
C PHE A 105 -0.17 -5.45 -15.89
N VAL A 106 -1.28 -5.53 -16.60
CA VAL A 106 -1.56 -4.67 -17.75
C VAL A 106 -2.27 -3.41 -17.26
N VAL A 107 -1.57 -2.28 -17.28
CA VAL A 107 -2.14 -0.98 -16.90
C VAL A 107 -3.16 -0.51 -17.94
N THR A 108 -4.36 -0.16 -17.48
CA THR A 108 -5.43 0.45 -18.29
C THR A 108 -5.62 1.92 -17.95
N ASN A 109 -5.58 2.26 -16.67
CA ASN A 109 -5.70 3.63 -16.18
C ASN A 109 -4.70 3.89 -15.05
N SER A 110 -4.38 5.17 -14.82
CA SER A 110 -3.49 5.58 -13.75
C SER A 110 -3.94 6.87 -13.08
N TYR A 111 -3.76 6.92 -11.77
CA TYR A 111 -4.20 8.00 -10.90
C TYR A 111 -3.15 8.30 -9.84
N CYS A 112 -3.14 9.54 -9.37
CA CYS A 112 -2.34 9.97 -8.23
C CYS A 112 -3.22 10.68 -7.22
N ILE A 113 -3.07 10.31 -5.95
CA ILE A 113 -3.68 10.98 -4.81
C ILE A 113 -2.53 11.48 -3.94
N VAL A 114 -2.35 12.79 -3.84
CA VAL A 114 -1.14 13.37 -3.23
C VAL A 114 -1.45 14.65 -2.46
N ASN A 115 -0.70 14.87 -1.39
CA ASN A 115 -0.55 16.15 -0.70
C ASN A 115 0.93 16.35 -0.36
N SER A 116 1.26 17.32 0.49
CA SER A 116 2.66 17.63 0.85
C SER A 116 3.36 16.60 1.73
N GLN A 117 2.68 15.55 2.18
CA GLN A 117 3.23 14.56 3.11
C GLN A 117 3.07 13.13 2.61
N PHE A 118 2.05 12.85 1.80
CA PHE A 118 1.70 11.50 1.40
C PHE A 118 1.24 11.44 -0.05
N CYS A 119 1.58 10.34 -0.71
CA CYS A 119 1.25 10.07 -2.10
C CYS A 119 0.81 8.62 -2.27
N VAL A 120 -0.20 8.43 -3.12
CA VAL A 120 -0.66 7.12 -3.59
C VAL A 120 -0.71 7.16 -5.11
N LEU A 121 0.20 6.41 -5.75
CA LEU A 121 0.08 6.05 -7.15
C LEU A 121 -0.85 4.84 -7.25
N ILE A 122 -1.91 4.98 -8.03
CA ILE A 122 -2.89 3.92 -8.28
C ILE A 122 -2.82 3.56 -9.77
N LEU A 123 -2.55 2.29 -10.05
CA LEU A 123 -2.66 1.75 -11.40
C LEU A 123 -3.86 0.81 -11.43
N GLU A 124 -4.81 1.09 -12.32
CA GLU A 124 -5.92 0.19 -12.64
C GLU A 124 -5.53 -0.67 -13.83
N GLY A 125 -6.00 -1.91 -13.85
CA GLY A 125 -5.63 -2.86 -14.86
C GLY A 125 -6.13 -4.26 -14.54
N TYR A 126 -5.47 -5.24 -15.12
CA TYR A 126 -5.76 -6.66 -14.95
C TYR A 126 -4.46 -7.46 -15.06
N THR A 127 -4.50 -8.72 -14.68
CA THR A 127 -3.39 -9.66 -14.89
C THR A 127 -3.40 -10.14 -16.35
N TYR A 128 -2.24 -10.25 -17.00
CA TYR A 128 -2.11 -10.68 -18.40
C TYR A 128 -2.94 -11.92 -18.77
N HIS A 129 -3.00 -12.91 -17.87
CA HIS A 129 -3.75 -14.16 -18.07
C HIS A 129 -5.25 -14.06 -17.74
N GLN A 130 -5.70 -13.00 -17.06
CA GLN A 130 -7.07 -12.81 -16.55
C GLN A 130 -7.64 -11.41 -16.89
N PRO A 131 -7.87 -11.09 -18.18
CA PRO A 131 -8.32 -9.76 -18.61
C PRO A 131 -9.75 -9.39 -18.15
N ASP A 132 -10.55 -10.37 -17.74
CA ASP A 132 -11.94 -10.17 -17.31
C ASP A 132 -12.07 -9.72 -15.84
N TYR A 133 -10.97 -9.71 -15.08
CA TYR A 133 -10.98 -9.33 -13.66
C TYR A 133 -10.09 -8.12 -13.42
N SER A 134 -10.71 -6.95 -13.26
CA SER A 134 -9.98 -5.71 -13.04
C SER A 134 -9.64 -5.48 -11.57
N HIS A 135 -8.48 -4.86 -11.32
CA HIS A 135 -7.99 -4.55 -9.99
C HIS A 135 -7.05 -3.35 -9.96
N CYS A 136 -6.72 -2.92 -8.75
CA CYS A 136 -5.78 -1.84 -8.51
C CYS A 136 -4.45 -2.37 -7.96
N VAL A 137 -3.36 -1.80 -8.49
CA VAL A 137 -2.06 -1.77 -7.85
C VAL A 137 -1.90 -0.43 -7.16
N PHE A 138 -1.50 -0.43 -5.89
CA PHE A 138 -1.24 0.78 -5.12
C PHE A 138 0.23 0.84 -4.73
N TYR A 139 0.84 2.00 -4.92
CA TYR A 139 2.11 2.37 -4.30
C TYR A 139 1.82 3.53 -3.34
N MET A 140 1.73 3.22 -2.05
CA MET A 140 1.41 4.18 -0.99
C MET A 140 2.69 4.53 -0.24
N PHE A 141 3.07 5.80 -0.26
CA PHE A 141 4.28 6.25 0.40
C PHE A 141 4.15 7.66 0.95
N GLY A 142 4.85 7.93 2.04
CA GLY A 142 4.88 9.27 2.63
C GLY A 142 5.19 9.29 4.11
N GLN A 143 5.04 10.47 4.69
CA GLN A 143 5.32 10.75 6.08
C GLN A 143 4.05 10.63 6.93
N LEU A 144 4.12 9.82 7.98
CA LEU A 144 3.13 9.78 9.06
C LEU A 144 3.35 10.95 10.03
N GLU A 145 2.27 11.65 10.36
CA GLU A 145 2.27 12.69 11.40
C GLU A 145 2.26 12.02 12.78
N ILE A 146 3.33 12.21 13.55
CA ILE A 146 3.48 11.68 14.91
C ILE A 146 3.35 12.84 15.90
N PRO A 147 2.30 12.87 16.74
CA PRO A 147 2.08 13.95 17.68
C PRO A 147 3.23 14.14 18.66
N ASN A 148 3.66 15.39 18.86
CA ASN A 148 4.71 15.79 19.81
C ASN A 148 6.11 15.23 19.54
N GLU A 149 6.40 14.80 18.32
CA GLU A 149 7.71 14.27 17.94
C GLU A 149 8.36 15.12 16.83
N ASN A 150 9.68 15.30 16.91
CA ASN A 150 10.43 15.99 15.86
C ASN A 150 10.71 15.07 14.66
N GLN A 151 10.89 13.77 14.92
CA GLN A 151 11.09 12.77 13.89
C GLN A 151 9.74 12.15 13.51
N GLN A 152 9.42 12.23 12.23
CA GLN A 152 8.18 11.71 11.67
C GLN A 152 8.42 10.32 11.08
N GLY A 153 7.35 9.53 10.89
CA GLY A 153 7.47 8.15 10.42
C GLY A 153 7.51 8.06 8.89
N ASN A 154 8.50 7.40 8.29
CA ASN A 154 8.46 7.06 6.86
C ASN A 154 7.55 5.82 6.67
N PHE A 155 6.57 5.90 5.79
CA PHE A 155 5.62 4.83 5.47
C PHE A 155 5.77 4.38 4.03
N LEU A 156 5.84 3.05 3.81
CA LEU A 156 5.72 2.43 2.50
C LEU A 156 4.79 1.22 2.57
N TRP A 157 3.84 1.17 1.63
CA TRP A 157 3.01 -0.01 1.41
C TRP A 157 2.68 -0.15 -0.08
N VAL A 158 3.08 -1.28 -0.67
CA VAL A 158 2.80 -1.60 -2.07
C VAL A 158 1.95 -2.86 -2.14
N VAL A 159 0.82 -2.78 -2.84
CA VAL A 159 -0.11 -3.90 -3.00
C VAL A 159 -0.64 -4.01 -4.44
N PRO A 160 -0.96 -5.21 -4.93
CA PRO A 160 -0.57 -6.49 -4.35
C PRO A 160 0.97 -6.59 -4.26
N SER A 161 1.46 -7.51 -3.46
CA SER A 161 2.88 -7.84 -3.40
C SER A 161 3.04 -9.29 -2.95
N TYR A 162 4.25 -9.83 -3.08
CA TYR A 162 4.51 -11.20 -2.70
C TYR A 162 4.61 -11.32 -1.17
N SER A 163 3.71 -12.09 -0.56
CA SER A 163 3.65 -12.22 0.91
C SER A 163 4.66 -13.27 1.38
N ASN A 164 5.90 -12.88 1.65
CA ASN A 164 6.92 -13.81 2.13
C ASN A 164 7.01 -13.79 3.67
N HIS A 165 6.37 -14.76 4.34
CA HIS A 165 6.76 -15.17 5.71
C HIS A 165 6.56 -16.67 5.93
N TYR A 166 6.72 -17.51 4.89
CA TYR A 166 6.89 -18.95 5.09
C TYR A 166 7.99 -19.46 4.15
N PRO A 167 9.21 -19.75 4.65
CA PRO A 167 10.23 -20.42 3.86
C PRO A 167 9.82 -21.87 3.68
N GLY A 168 8.98 -22.16 2.68
CA GLY A 168 8.55 -23.53 2.41
C GLY A 168 7.26 -23.65 1.60
N GLY A 169 7.34 -23.36 0.29
CA GLY A 169 6.63 -24.15 -0.71
C GLY A 169 5.44 -23.54 -1.44
N ASN A 170 4.86 -22.40 -1.00
CA ASN A 170 3.69 -21.82 -1.66
C ASN A 170 3.90 -20.37 -2.10
N VAL A 171 3.49 -20.07 -3.32
CA VAL A 171 3.76 -18.83 -4.05
C VAL A 171 2.61 -17.83 -3.88
N PHE A 172 2.55 -17.18 -2.73
CA PHE A 172 1.39 -16.34 -2.39
C PHE A 172 1.50 -14.90 -2.88
N PHE A 173 0.53 -14.49 -3.69
CA PHE A 173 0.42 -13.13 -4.23
C PHE A 173 -0.86 -12.44 -3.74
N GLY A 174 -0.80 -11.16 -3.39
CA GLY A 174 -1.99 -10.39 -2.98
C GLY A 174 -1.73 -9.33 -1.92
N CYS A 175 -2.68 -9.15 -1.01
CA CYS A 175 -2.63 -8.18 0.07
C CYS A 175 -2.53 -8.89 1.44
N ALA A 176 -1.38 -8.72 2.08
CA ALA A 176 -1.03 -9.23 3.39
C ALA A 176 -0.31 -8.11 4.18
N PRO A 177 -1.06 -7.13 4.73
CA PRO A 177 -0.50 -5.92 5.32
C PRO A 177 0.57 -6.19 6.39
N SER A 178 0.44 -7.30 7.13
CA SER A 178 1.37 -7.70 8.20
C SER A 178 2.84 -7.71 7.76
N ASN A 179 3.09 -8.13 6.52
CA ASN A 179 4.43 -8.33 5.97
C ASN A 179 4.83 -7.26 4.94
N GLN A 180 3.84 -6.58 4.35
CA GLN A 180 4.03 -5.70 3.20
C GLN A 180 4.18 -4.24 3.58
N LEU A 181 3.52 -3.84 4.67
CA LEU A 181 3.55 -2.48 5.18
C LEU A 181 4.77 -2.30 6.06
N LYS A 182 5.58 -1.28 5.76
CA LYS A 182 6.74 -0.90 6.55
C LYS A 182 6.62 0.54 6.99
N VAL A 183 6.86 0.76 8.28
CA VAL A 183 7.00 2.08 8.89
C VAL A 183 8.38 2.17 9.49
N TYR A 184 9.11 3.22 9.18
CA TYR A 184 10.36 3.54 9.84
C TYR A 184 10.16 4.69 10.82
N TYR A 185 10.56 4.48 12.07
CA TYR A 185 10.47 5.47 13.14
C TYR A 185 11.54 5.20 14.21
N LYS A 186 12.23 6.26 14.67
CA LYS A 186 13.28 6.21 15.71
C LYS A 186 14.28 5.07 15.50
N ASP A 187 14.92 5.05 14.33
CA ASP A 187 15.94 4.05 13.96
C ASP A 187 15.45 2.60 13.98
N THR A 188 14.13 2.38 14.01
CA THR A 188 13.52 1.06 14.02
C THR A 188 12.54 0.90 12.88
N SER A 189 12.58 -0.27 12.26
CA SER A 189 11.63 -0.64 11.22
C SER A 189 10.50 -1.47 11.81
N CYS A 190 9.30 -0.90 11.79
CA CYS A 190 8.07 -1.48 12.30
C CYS A 190 7.20 -1.99 11.17
N CYS A 191 6.60 -3.15 11.37
CA CYS A 191 5.50 -3.65 10.56
C CYS A 191 4.49 -4.33 11.49
N PRO A 192 3.22 -4.49 11.07
CA PRO A 192 2.21 -5.06 11.95
C PRO A 192 2.59 -6.44 12.53
N GLU A 193 3.30 -7.27 11.75
CA GLU A 193 3.79 -8.59 12.19
C GLU A 193 4.72 -8.50 13.42
N THR A 194 5.57 -7.47 13.49
CA THR A 194 6.50 -7.31 14.63
C THR A 194 5.80 -6.86 15.91
N ILE A 195 4.65 -6.18 15.78
CA ILE A 195 3.85 -5.67 16.89
C ILE A 195 3.00 -6.79 17.48
N GLU A 196 2.20 -7.43 16.63
CA GLU A 196 1.34 -8.56 16.98
C GLU A 196 1.73 -9.75 16.10
N PRO A 197 2.79 -10.49 16.48
CA PRO A 197 3.20 -11.67 15.72
C PRO A 197 2.09 -12.70 15.80
N ASP A 198 1.71 -13.21 14.63
CA ASP A 198 0.71 -14.25 14.54
C ASP A 198 1.23 -15.55 15.18
N SER A 199 0.39 -16.18 16.00
CA SER A 199 0.82 -17.27 16.90
C SER A 199 1.00 -18.64 16.24
N GLY A 200 1.49 -18.68 14.99
CA GLY A 200 2.03 -19.85 14.31
C GLY A 200 1.23 -21.16 14.42
N ASN A 201 0.28 -21.38 13.51
CA ASN A 201 -0.12 -22.71 13.04
C ASN A 201 -0.71 -22.62 11.61
N TYR A 202 -0.36 -23.59 10.77
CA TYR A 202 -0.39 -23.62 9.30
C TYR A 202 -1.66 -23.12 8.57
N ASN A 203 -2.79 -22.91 9.25
CA ASN A 203 -4.06 -22.55 8.60
C ASN A 203 -4.69 -21.23 9.07
N ASN A 204 -4.09 -20.49 10.02
CA ASN A 204 -4.79 -19.33 10.62
C ASN A 204 -3.92 -18.13 11.05
N SER A 205 -2.65 -18.06 10.67
CA SER A 205 -1.65 -17.25 11.39
C SER A 205 -0.96 -16.15 10.60
N TYR A 206 -1.66 -15.33 9.81
CA TYR A 206 -1.05 -14.19 9.09
C TYR A 206 -2.04 -13.05 8.86
N LYS A 207 -2.64 -12.53 9.94
CA LYS A 207 -3.85 -11.72 9.84
C LYS A 207 -3.66 -10.26 10.21
N THR A 208 -2.62 -9.87 10.94
CA THR A 208 -2.64 -8.57 11.62
C THR A 208 -2.29 -7.38 10.71
N PHE A 209 -3.20 -6.40 10.65
CA PHE A 209 -3.03 -5.04 10.15
C PHE A 209 -3.32 -4.09 11.31
N TYR A 210 -2.34 -3.94 12.20
CA TYR A 210 -2.44 -3.17 13.44
C TYR A 210 -3.76 -3.44 14.21
N GLY A 211 -3.95 -4.71 14.60
CA GLY A 211 -5.13 -5.23 15.30
C GLY A 211 -6.35 -5.56 14.43
N LEU A 212 -6.32 -5.29 13.13
CA LEU A 212 -7.33 -5.74 12.18
C LEU A 212 -6.88 -7.05 11.53
N HIS A 213 -7.74 -8.05 11.45
CA HIS A 213 -7.49 -9.20 10.59
C HIS A 213 -7.91 -8.89 9.16
N TYR A 214 -6.95 -8.77 8.23
CA TYR A 214 -7.23 -8.63 6.80
C TYR A 214 -6.16 -9.33 5.97
N ARG A 215 -6.59 -10.24 5.10
CA ARG A 215 -5.74 -10.94 4.15
C ARG A 215 -6.55 -11.23 2.90
N TYR A 216 -5.91 -11.07 1.75
CA TYR A 216 -6.48 -11.48 0.49
C TYR A 216 -5.36 -12.00 -0.40
N ILE A 217 -5.35 -13.32 -0.62
CA ILE A 217 -4.24 -14.01 -1.26
C ILE A 217 -4.74 -15.05 -2.24
N PHE A 218 -3.96 -15.18 -3.31
CA PHE A 218 -4.08 -16.20 -4.33
C PHE A 218 -2.85 -17.11 -4.32
N TYR A 219 -3.05 -18.34 -4.79
CA TYR A 219 -1.98 -19.34 -4.94
C TYR A 219 -0.98 -19.00 -6.04
N ASN A 220 -1.38 -18.21 -7.02
CA ASN A 220 -0.56 -17.64 -8.08
C ASN A 220 -1.31 -16.44 -8.70
N GLU A 221 -0.67 -15.72 -9.61
CA GLU A 221 -1.25 -14.55 -10.28
C GLU A 221 -2.36 -14.95 -11.28
N ASP A 222 -2.35 -16.17 -11.80
CA ASP A 222 -3.41 -16.69 -12.69
C ASP A 222 -4.78 -16.80 -12.01
N ASN A 223 -4.78 -16.88 -10.68
CA ASN A 223 -5.99 -16.94 -9.87
C ASN A 223 -6.41 -15.55 -9.38
N TYR A 224 -5.70 -14.49 -9.77
CA TYR A 224 -6.01 -13.15 -9.35
C TYR A 224 -7.39 -12.72 -9.85
N GLY A 225 -8.25 -12.29 -8.92
CA GLY A 225 -9.64 -11.95 -9.20
C GLY A 225 -10.62 -13.13 -9.09
N ASN A 226 -10.13 -14.38 -8.98
CA ASN A 226 -10.97 -15.56 -8.80
C ASN A 226 -11.39 -15.74 -7.32
N PRO A 227 -12.64 -15.46 -6.95
CA PRO A 227 -13.12 -15.51 -5.58
C PRO A 227 -13.20 -16.93 -5.03
N ASP A 228 -13.45 -17.91 -5.91
CA ASP A 228 -13.58 -19.32 -5.56
C ASP A 228 -12.23 -19.94 -5.14
N GLN A 229 -11.13 -19.22 -5.43
CA GLN A 229 -9.76 -19.61 -5.11
C GLN A 229 -9.04 -18.59 -4.23
N SER A 230 -9.78 -17.60 -3.71
CA SER A 230 -9.29 -16.55 -2.82
C SER A 230 -9.55 -16.90 -1.35
N TYR A 231 -8.59 -16.62 -0.48
CA TYR A 231 -8.85 -16.58 0.97
C TYR A 231 -8.99 -15.14 1.43
N SER A 232 -10.21 -14.75 1.83
CA SER A 232 -10.52 -13.47 2.49
C SER A 232 -10.97 -13.72 3.92
N CYS A 233 -10.36 -13.05 4.90
CA CYS A 233 -10.81 -13.12 6.29
C CYS A 233 -10.83 -11.75 6.96
N TYR A 234 -11.85 -11.52 7.81
CA TYR A 234 -11.98 -10.37 8.69
C TYR A 234 -12.25 -10.83 10.13
N ASP A 235 -11.54 -10.24 11.08
CA ASP A 235 -11.65 -10.49 12.54
C ASP A 235 -10.87 -9.40 13.32
N VAL A 236 -10.91 -9.40 14.65
CA VAL A 236 -10.19 -8.44 15.51
C VAL A 236 -9.44 -9.18 16.63
N THR A 237 -8.22 -8.78 16.94
CA THR A 237 -7.49 -9.29 18.12
C THR A 237 -7.75 -8.44 19.35
N ASN A 238 -8.13 -9.06 20.46
CA ASN A 238 -8.28 -8.38 21.76
C ASN A 238 -6.93 -8.05 22.44
N LYS A 239 -5.80 -8.10 21.71
CA LYS A 239 -4.44 -8.10 22.31
C LYS A 239 -3.80 -6.71 22.38
N LEU A 240 -4.07 -5.83 21.44
CA LEU A 240 -3.80 -4.39 21.57
C LEU A 240 -5.10 -3.66 21.93
N PRO A 241 -5.03 -2.43 22.47
CA PRO A 241 -6.17 -1.51 22.45
C PRO A 241 -6.50 -1.15 21.00
N GLY A 242 -7.09 -2.11 20.30
CA GLY A 242 -7.45 -2.08 18.91
C GLY A 242 -8.75 -2.86 18.73
N LEU A 243 -9.76 -2.15 18.23
CA LEU A 243 -10.67 -2.62 17.17
C LEU A 243 -12.08 -3.18 17.42
N PRO A 244 -12.52 -3.68 18.59
CA PRO A 244 -13.97 -3.83 18.79
C PRO A 244 -14.69 -2.48 18.98
N ALA A 245 -13.97 -1.38 19.26
CA ALA A 245 -14.53 -0.15 19.82
C ALA A 245 -14.45 1.13 18.96
N GLN A 246 -13.97 1.10 17.71
CA GLN A 246 -13.83 2.33 16.91
C GLN A 246 -14.37 2.25 15.48
N PRO A 247 -15.68 2.14 15.28
CA PRO A 247 -16.31 2.65 14.06
C PRO A 247 -16.46 4.18 14.20
N TYR A 248 -15.70 4.95 13.44
CA TYR A 248 -16.17 6.30 13.10
C TYR A 248 -17.30 6.12 12.06
N GLN A 249 -18.53 6.08 12.55
CA GLN A 249 -19.69 6.05 11.67
C GLN A 249 -19.92 7.44 11.08
N PHE A 250 -19.47 7.65 9.85
CA PHE A 250 -19.88 8.79 9.04
C PHE A 250 -21.15 8.42 8.26
N GLY A 251 -22.27 8.32 8.99
CA GLY A 251 -23.60 8.06 8.41
C GLY A 251 -23.73 6.67 7.81
N ARG A 252 -23.95 6.58 6.48
CA ARG A 252 -24.01 5.29 5.73
C ARG A 252 -22.63 4.79 5.28
N LEU A 253 -21.57 5.60 5.45
CA LEU A 253 -20.19 5.27 5.14
C LEU A 253 -19.47 4.92 6.46
N TYR A 254 -19.11 3.65 6.62
CA TYR A 254 -18.27 3.23 7.74
C TYR A 254 -16.83 3.51 7.35
N LEU A 255 -16.20 4.51 7.96
CA LEU A 255 -14.77 4.80 7.79
C LEU A 255 -14.04 4.40 9.06
N ARG A 256 -12.89 3.75 8.90
CA ARG A 256 -12.05 3.33 10.00
C ARG A 256 -10.61 3.76 9.74
N THR A 257 -10.10 4.62 10.62
CA THR A 257 -8.68 4.92 10.70
C THR A 257 -7.94 3.74 11.33
N LEU A 258 -6.72 3.48 10.89
CA LEU A 258 -5.85 2.48 11.53
C LEU A 258 -4.79 3.20 12.35
N ILE A 259 -4.54 2.68 13.54
CA ILE A 259 -3.52 3.18 14.45
C ILE A 259 -2.23 2.41 14.19
N VAL A 260 -1.15 3.11 13.87
CA VAL A 260 0.18 2.55 13.71
C VAL A 260 0.84 2.47 15.09
N TYR A 261 1.46 1.32 15.39
CA TYR A 261 2.14 1.08 16.65
C TYR A 261 3.65 0.96 16.47
N HIS A 262 4.39 1.41 17.48
CA HIS A 262 5.83 1.25 17.63
C HIS A 262 6.12 0.28 18.77
N LYS A 263 7.03 -0.67 18.53
CA LYS A 263 7.52 -1.61 19.54
C LYS A 263 9.00 -1.40 19.75
N TYR A 264 9.42 -1.25 21.00
CA TYR A 264 10.82 -1.06 21.38
C TYR A 264 11.11 -1.70 22.74
N GLU A 265 12.40 -1.88 23.05
CA GLU A 265 12.86 -2.37 24.34
C GLU A 265 13.62 -1.27 25.08
N GLN A 266 13.31 -1.11 26.36
CA GLN A 266 14.05 -0.24 27.27
C GLN A 266 14.21 -0.96 28.60
N ASP A 267 15.43 -1.02 29.13
CA ASP A 267 15.76 -1.69 30.39
C ASP A 267 15.24 -3.15 30.46
N SER A 268 15.34 -3.88 29.34
CA SER A 268 14.82 -5.26 29.16
C SER A 268 13.30 -5.41 29.27
N VAL A 269 12.55 -4.30 29.21
CA VAL A 269 11.08 -4.29 29.14
C VAL A 269 10.67 -3.93 27.72
N THR A 270 9.78 -4.74 27.14
CA THR A 270 9.17 -4.46 25.84
C THR A 270 7.99 -3.52 25.99
N TYR A 271 7.99 -2.43 25.23
CA TYR A 271 6.91 -1.46 25.14
C TYR A 271 6.26 -1.53 23.77
N ILE A 272 4.93 -1.37 23.73
CA ILE A 272 4.16 -1.19 22.50
C ILE A 272 3.27 0.03 22.70
N GLN A 273 3.40 1.03 21.83
CA GLN A 273 2.62 2.26 21.93
C GLN A 273 2.09 2.73 20.57
N PRO A 274 0.92 3.36 20.52
CA PRO A 274 0.44 4.00 19.29
C PRO A 274 1.30 5.23 18.96
N ILE A 275 1.62 5.43 17.69
CA ILE A 275 2.46 6.54 17.23
C ILE A 275 1.80 7.42 16.18
N ALA A 276 0.94 6.86 15.32
CA ALA A 276 0.33 7.63 14.22
C ALA A 276 -0.98 7.00 13.76
N GLU A 277 -1.69 7.75 12.91
CA GLU A 277 -2.84 7.28 12.13
C GLU A 277 -2.43 7.04 10.68
N THR A 278 -3.02 6.04 10.00
CA THR A 278 -2.85 5.89 8.56
C THR A 278 -3.50 7.06 7.80
N PRO A 279 -2.94 7.49 6.67
CA PRO A 279 -3.44 8.64 5.91
C PRO A 279 -4.58 8.26 4.95
N PHE A 280 -5.34 7.23 5.32
CA PHE A 280 -6.48 6.71 4.60
C PHE A 280 -7.39 5.97 5.57
N TYR A 281 -8.63 5.74 5.15
CA TYR A 281 -9.62 5.01 5.92
C TYR A 281 -9.93 3.67 5.26
N LEU A 282 -10.06 2.61 6.05
CA LEU A 282 -10.76 1.42 5.60
C LEU A 282 -12.25 1.69 5.59
N CYS A 283 -12.95 1.16 4.58
CA CYS A 283 -14.38 1.36 4.45
C CYS A 283 -15.11 0.14 3.93
N LYS A 284 -16.43 0.09 4.17
CA LYS A 284 -17.27 -0.90 3.52
C LYS A 284 -17.40 -0.58 2.02
N TYR A 285 -16.79 -1.37 1.14
CA TYR A 285 -16.87 -1.19 -0.31
C TYR A 285 -18.16 -1.81 -0.85
N LYS A 286 -18.80 -1.12 -1.80
CA LYS A 286 -20.07 -1.56 -2.43
C LYS A 286 -19.89 -1.88 -3.91
N GLY A 287 -18.73 -2.43 -4.27
CA GLY A 287 -18.42 -2.80 -5.64
C GLY A 287 -18.32 -1.58 -6.57
N ILE A 288 -18.53 -1.84 -7.87
CA ILE A 288 -18.37 -0.88 -8.97
C ILE A 288 -19.19 0.41 -8.80
N GLU A 289 -20.26 0.39 -8.00
CA GLU A 289 -21.04 1.60 -7.72
C GLU A 289 -20.22 2.69 -7.03
N TRP A 290 -19.21 2.32 -6.26
CA TRP A 290 -18.36 3.24 -5.48
C TRP A 290 -16.96 3.39 -6.08
N TYR A 291 -16.58 2.49 -6.99
CA TYR A 291 -15.28 2.48 -7.62
C TYR A 291 -14.91 3.82 -8.25
N ASN A 292 -13.81 4.42 -7.78
CA ASN A 292 -13.26 5.69 -8.25
C ASN A 292 -14.30 6.83 -8.29
N LYS A 293 -15.43 6.69 -7.58
CA LYS A 293 -16.42 7.75 -7.45
C LYS A 293 -16.06 8.65 -6.29
N THR A 294 -16.48 9.90 -6.43
CA THR A 294 -16.40 10.87 -5.34
C THR A 294 -17.65 10.76 -4.51
N LEU A 295 -17.52 10.22 -3.31
CA LEU A 295 -18.61 10.19 -2.34
C LEU A 295 -18.52 11.43 -1.46
N THR A 296 -19.60 12.20 -1.42
CA THR A 296 -19.72 13.35 -0.52
C THR A 296 -20.46 12.92 0.73
N TYR A 297 -19.88 13.20 1.90
CA TYR A 297 -20.54 13.03 3.19
C TYR A 297 -20.37 14.29 4.03
N ASN A 298 -21.49 14.92 4.39
CA ASN A 298 -21.52 16.29 4.92
C ASN A 298 -20.73 17.24 3.99
N THR A 299 -19.64 17.83 4.49
CA THR A 299 -18.75 18.73 3.73
C THR A 299 -17.50 18.04 3.19
N ARG A 300 -17.28 16.77 3.54
CA ARG A 300 -16.07 16.00 3.18
C ARG A 300 -16.33 15.20 1.91
N LYS A 301 -15.30 15.05 1.07
CA LYS A 301 -15.36 14.27 -0.17
C LYS A 301 -14.34 13.15 -0.10
N PHE A 302 -14.71 11.98 -0.62
CA PHE A 302 -13.87 10.79 -0.57
C PHE A 302 -13.76 10.14 -1.95
N LYS A 303 -12.55 9.76 -2.34
CA LYS A 303 -12.30 8.80 -3.41
C LYS A 303 -12.15 7.42 -2.81
N ILE A 304 -12.89 6.44 -3.34
CA ILE A 304 -12.92 5.07 -2.82
C ILE A 304 -12.42 4.10 -3.88
N TYR A 305 -11.51 3.22 -3.47
CA TYR A 305 -11.00 2.14 -4.31
C TYR A 305 -11.15 0.80 -3.59
N PRO A 306 -11.32 -0.31 -4.32
CA PRO A 306 -11.15 -1.63 -3.76
C PRO A 306 -9.74 -1.76 -3.24
N LEU A 307 -9.55 -2.45 -2.11
CA LEU A 307 -8.19 -2.79 -1.68
C LEU A 307 -7.57 -3.86 -2.60
N VAL A 308 -8.40 -4.62 -3.32
CA VAL A 308 -7.91 -5.62 -4.26
C VAL A 308 -8.67 -5.62 -5.59
N VAL A 309 -9.85 -6.23 -5.69
CA VAL A 309 -10.55 -6.43 -6.98
C VAL A 309 -11.68 -5.41 -7.15
N ALA A 310 -11.79 -4.79 -8.33
CA ALA A 310 -12.79 -3.76 -8.62
C ALA A 310 -14.19 -4.34 -8.88
N ASP A 311 -14.24 -5.49 -9.57
CA ASP A 311 -15.48 -6.13 -10.03
C ASP A 311 -16.14 -7.01 -8.96
N PHE A 312 -15.47 -7.24 -7.83
CA PHE A 312 -15.99 -8.08 -6.78
C PHE A 312 -16.68 -7.30 -5.65
N ALA A 313 -17.73 -7.88 -5.09
CA ALA A 313 -18.30 -7.46 -3.82
C ALA A 313 -17.37 -7.85 -2.65
N ASN A 314 -16.10 -7.44 -2.72
CA ASN A 314 -15.30 -7.36 -1.51
C ASN A 314 -15.94 -6.29 -0.63
N GLU A 315 -16.26 -6.64 0.61
CA GLU A 315 -16.85 -5.67 1.53
C GLU A 315 -15.85 -4.60 1.95
N PHE A 316 -14.60 -4.62 1.50
CA PHE A 316 -13.54 -3.73 1.98
C PHE A 316 -12.88 -2.93 0.86
N GLY A 317 -12.76 -1.62 1.12
CA GLY A 317 -12.04 -0.68 0.26
C GLY A 317 -11.25 0.32 1.09
N ILE A 318 -10.45 1.12 0.39
CA ILE A 318 -9.72 2.23 0.97
C ILE A 318 -10.35 3.53 0.49
N ALA A 319 -10.60 4.45 1.42
CA ALA A 319 -11.11 5.77 1.17
C ALA A 319 -10.04 6.83 1.48
N PHE A 320 -9.84 7.73 0.53
CA PHE A 320 -8.98 8.91 0.66
C PHE A 320 -9.86 10.14 0.70
N GLU A 321 -9.67 10.99 1.70
CA GLU A 321 -10.34 12.29 1.75
C GLU A 321 -9.71 13.22 0.71
N VAL A 322 -10.53 13.85 -0.13
CA VAL A 322 -10.07 14.73 -1.21
C VAL A 322 -10.71 16.11 -1.07
N GLY A 323 -9.99 17.16 -1.50
CA GLY A 323 -10.41 18.53 -1.26
C GLY A 323 -11.59 18.94 -2.13
N ASN A 324 -11.30 19.35 -3.36
CA ASN A 324 -12.28 19.55 -4.40
C ASN A 324 -11.68 19.02 -5.70
N LEU A 325 -12.47 18.26 -6.44
CA LEU A 325 -12.15 17.77 -7.77
C LEU A 325 -12.54 18.79 -8.82
#